data_AF-A0A084SFG9-F1
#
_entry.id   AF-A0A084SFG9-F1
#
_cell.length_a   1.000
_cell.length_b   1.000
_cell.length_c   1.000
_cell.angle_alpha   90.00
_cell.angle_beta   90.00
_cell.angle_gamma   90.00
#
_symmetry.space_group_name_H-M   'P 1'
#
loop_
_entity.id
_entity.type
_entity.pdbx_description
1 polymer ?
#
loop_
_entity_poly.entity_id
_entity_poly.type
_entity_poly.pdbx_seq_one_letter_code
_entity_poly.pdbx_strand_id
1 'polypeptide(L)'
;MKTGTMGSGRFGRFVVVLGTLSLGLLVTGCEEECVDQTDCANKQGAPAEGKRYECVDNRCVQRDIADAGTDAGTDAGTDAGTDAGTDAGTDAGVTCADLPHDAKLGTLQLQAGFTTAESVTLPDGIGALTAVPSGSDFKLYGFNGADDSLYALGNWPVIASSTTPLQALIPEADKGAFPSGYLTNDGTRLLTGYTKFGEGFPGNVLVYDTVTPAETRYVSAAGNFSAAAVPGAFLINGVGLEGVAGSDTAIYALRTDTRPFQGSKLATFPVSGAFSGYSAVTSDNVAVLGYAASDTSTSDPYDSINYLTAVAPAVYSPAISGETTFALTNPNAIELYAKNDLQGVAGFGKGVALHRGTFTATQDVSRIELTVGGITPSTVTAGDLTPVLTTSNTCTNVVTMAPMGEDLLVGVKDKNGRRLVRLQQR
;
A
#
# COMPACT_ATOMS: atom_id res chain seq x y z
N MET A 1 -22.11 -66.88 -29.37
CA MET A 1 -22.22 -68.35 -29.28
C MET A 1 -20.83 -68.89 -28.94
N LYS A 2 -20.72 -69.66 -27.83
CA LYS A 2 -19.54 -70.33 -27.23
C LYS A 2 -18.40 -69.42 -26.70
N THR A 3 -18.18 -69.21 -25.38
CA THR A 3 -17.97 -70.03 -24.17
C THR A 3 -16.54 -70.53 -23.92
N GLY A 4 -15.99 -70.09 -22.79
CA GLY A 4 -15.15 -70.88 -21.86
C GLY A 4 -13.72 -70.35 -21.65
N THR A 5 -13.07 -70.39 -20.47
CA THR A 5 -13.47 -70.63 -19.07
C THR A 5 -12.24 -70.34 -18.18
N MET A 6 -12.49 -69.84 -16.96
CA MET A 6 -11.75 -70.02 -15.68
C MET A 6 -10.23 -69.81 -15.53
N GLY A 7 -9.88 -69.05 -14.48
CA GLY A 7 -8.59 -69.08 -13.80
C GLY A 7 -8.64 -68.31 -12.46
N SER A 8 -8.97 -69.03 -11.39
CA SER A 8 -9.07 -68.59 -9.99
C SER A 8 -7.72 -68.33 -9.31
N GLY A 9 -7.66 -67.31 -8.43
CA GLY A 9 -6.56 -67.13 -7.48
C GLY A 9 -6.96 -66.21 -6.31
N ARG A 10 -7.32 -66.80 -5.18
CA ARG A 10 -7.64 -66.17 -3.89
C ARG A 10 -6.48 -66.49 -2.94
N PHE A 11 -5.89 -65.51 -2.22
CA PHE A 11 -5.07 -65.59 -0.99
C PHE A 11 -4.27 -64.26 -0.91
N GLY A 12 -4.18 -63.48 0.16
CA GLY A 12 -4.65 -63.62 1.53
C GLY A 12 -4.61 -62.25 2.23
N ARG A 13 -5.38 -62.15 3.32
CA ARG A 13 -5.39 -61.03 4.26
C ARG A 13 -4.01 -60.90 4.91
N PHE A 14 -3.43 -59.69 4.91
CA PHE A 14 -2.44 -59.29 5.91
C PHE A 14 -3.08 -58.23 6.82
N VAL A 15 -3.31 -58.65 8.05
CA VAL A 15 -3.62 -57.79 9.19
C VAL A 15 -2.28 -57.44 9.81
N VAL A 16 -1.93 -56.16 9.82
CA VAL A 16 -0.82 -55.64 10.64
C VAL A 16 -1.46 -54.90 11.81
N VAL A 17 -1.43 -55.56 12.97
CA VAL A 17 -1.61 -54.93 14.28
C VAL A 17 -0.22 -54.45 14.71
N LEU A 18 -0.05 -53.15 14.87
CA LEU A 18 1.11 -52.57 15.55
C LEU A 18 0.60 -51.58 16.59
N GLY A 19 0.86 -51.94 17.84
CA GLY A 19 0.29 -51.32 19.03
C GLY A 19 0.83 -49.93 19.30
N THR A 20 -0.09 -49.06 19.73
CA THR A 20 0.21 -47.76 20.32
C THR A 20 0.23 -47.90 21.84
N LEU A 21 1.43 -47.85 22.42
CA LEU A 21 1.65 -47.60 23.84
C LEU A 21 1.96 -46.11 24.03
N SER A 22 1.28 -45.53 25.00
CA SER A 22 1.13 -44.14 25.37
C SER A 22 2.43 -43.46 25.84
N LEU A 23 2.61 -42.17 25.52
CA LEU A 23 3.13 -41.19 26.50
C LEU A 23 2.71 -39.77 26.12
N GLY A 24 2.02 -39.11 27.05
CA GLY A 24 1.56 -37.74 26.91
C GLY A 24 2.66 -36.72 27.12
N LEU A 25 2.54 -35.60 26.40
CA LEU A 25 3.03 -34.30 26.81
C LEU A 25 1.83 -33.36 26.75
N LEU A 26 1.28 -33.07 27.92
CA LEU A 26 0.47 -31.89 28.17
C LEU A 26 1.37 -30.68 27.92
N VAL A 27 1.17 -30.02 26.79
CA VAL A 27 1.52 -28.60 26.65
C VAL A 27 0.21 -27.91 26.32
N THR A 28 -0.54 -27.53 27.35
CA THR A 28 -1.46 -26.40 27.23
C THR A 28 -0.58 -25.19 27.01
N GLY A 29 -0.24 -24.92 25.76
CA GLY A 29 0.38 -23.67 25.37
C GLY A 29 -0.55 -22.56 25.85
N CYS A 30 0.01 -21.60 26.59
CA CYS A 30 -0.66 -20.34 26.85
C CYS A 30 -0.92 -19.69 25.49
N GLU A 31 -2.10 -19.93 24.93
CA GLU A 31 -2.62 -19.12 23.85
C GLU A 31 -2.88 -17.74 24.46
N GLU A 32 -2.17 -16.74 23.98
CA GLU A 32 -2.34 -15.37 24.46
C GLU A 32 -3.76 -14.90 24.09
N GLU A 33 -4.62 -14.72 25.09
CA GLU A 33 -6.01 -14.36 24.89
C GLU A 33 -6.14 -12.89 24.44
N CYS A 34 -5.20 -12.00 24.80
CA CYS A 34 -5.12 -10.65 24.23
C CYS A 34 -3.71 -10.01 24.22
N VAL A 35 -3.46 -9.14 23.24
CA VAL A 35 -2.26 -8.26 23.20
C VAL A 35 -2.59 -6.81 23.57
N ASP A 36 -3.77 -6.32 23.18
CA ASP A 36 -4.25 -4.97 23.49
C ASP A 36 -5.78 -4.90 23.48
N GLN A 37 -6.32 -3.69 23.69
CA GLN A 37 -7.76 -3.41 23.66
C GLN A 37 -8.39 -3.76 22.30
N THR A 38 -7.65 -3.60 21.20
CA THR A 38 -8.14 -3.83 19.84
C THR A 38 -8.25 -5.31 19.54
N ASP A 39 -7.29 -6.12 19.98
CA ASP A 39 -7.36 -7.59 19.92
C ASP A 39 -8.59 -8.11 20.68
N CYS A 40 -8.90 -7.51 21.84
CA CYS A 40 -10.12 -7.82 22.58
C CYS A 40 -11.41 -7.47 21.83
N ALA A 41 -11.48 -6.30 21.21
CA ALA A 41 -12.65 -5.88 20.45
C ALA A 41 -12.86 -6.75 19.19
N ASN A 42 -11.79 -7.20 18.55
CA ASN A 42 -11.86 -8.10 17.39
C ASN A 42 -12.36 -9.51 17.76
N LYS A 43 -11.96 -10.03 18.93
CA LYS A 43 -12.33 -11.38 19.39
C LYS A 43 -13.69 -11.43 20.09
N GLN A 44 -14.07 -10.40 20.85
CA GLN A 44 -15.29 -10.39 21.67
C GLN A 44 -16.38 -9.43 21.17
N GLY A 45 -16.10 -8.64 20.12
CA GLY A 45 -17.02 -7.62 19.62
C GLY A 45 -16.96 -6.31 20.39
N ALA A 46 -17.96 -5.45 20.23
CA ALA A 46 -18.01 -4.17 20.92
C ALA A 46 -18.20 -4.37 22.45
N PRO A 47 -17.51 -3.57 23.30
CA PRO A 47 -17.75 -3.61 24.75
C PRO A 47 -19.17 -3.12 25.08
N ALA A 48 -19.63 -3.41 26.30
CA ALA A 48 -20.91 -2.88 26.77
C ALA A 48 -20.91 -1.33 26.78
N GLU A 49 -22.09 -0.73 26.66
CA GLU A 49 -22.26 0.73 26.67
C GLU A 49 -21.57 1.37 27.89
N GLY A 50 -20.79 2.42 27.66
CA GLY A 50 -19.99 3.08 28.70
C GLY A 50 -18.74 2.30 29.17
N LYS A 51 -18.40 1.18 28.52
CA LYS A 51 -17.21 0.37 28.84
C LYS A 51 -16.19 0.36 27.69
N ARG A 52 -14.92 0.11 28.03
CA ARG A 52 -13.84 -0.21 27.08
C ARG A 52 -13.16 -1.51 27.46
N TYR A 53 -12.62 -2.23 26.48
CA TYR A 53 -11.74 -3.37 26.76
C TYR A 53 -10.37 -2.89 27.21
N GLU A 54 -9.75 -3.63 28.12
CA GLU A 54 -8.36 -3.50 28.51
C GLU A 54 -7.77 -4.91 28.55
N CYS A 55 -6.58 -5.08 27.97
CA CYS A 55 -5.88 -6.34 28.06
C CYS A 55 -5.07 -6.37 29.36
N VAL A 56 -5.52 -7.15 30.34
CA VAL A 56 -4.90 -7.25 31.67
C VAL A 56 -4.54 -8.71 31.92
N ASP A 57 -3.26 -8.97 32.20
CA ASP A 57 -2.73 -10.33 32.39
C ASP A 57 -3.15 -11.29 31.27
N ASN A 58 -3.09 -10.78 30.03
CA ASN A 58 -3.44 -11.53 28.83
C ASN A 58 -4.92 -11.98 28.79
N ARG A 59 -5.81 -11.22 29.45
CA ARG A 59 -7.27 -11.41 29.40
C ARG A 59 -7.99 -10.11 29.09
N CYS A 60 -9.05 -10.22 28.30
CA CYS A 60 -9.91 -9.09 27.99
C CYS A 60 -10.84 -8.77 29.16
N VAL A 61 -10.58 -7.66 29.86
CA VAL A 61 -11.46 -7.16 30.91
C VAL A 61 -12.17 -5.88 30.44
N GLN A 62 -13.45 -5.73 30.74
CA GLN A 62 -14.18 -4.49 30.48
C GLN A 62 -14.02 -3.54 31.67
N ARG A 63 -13.65 -2.28 31.40
CA ARG A 63 -13.59 -1.20 32.39
C ARG A 63 -14.53 -0.07 32.02
N ASP A 64 -15.02 0.64 33.02
CA ASP A 64 -15.77 1.88 32.82
C ASP A 64 -14.92 2.91 32.08
N ILE A 65 -15.51 3.50 31.05
CA ILE A 65 -15.00 4.74 30.46
C ILE A 65 -15.34 5.81 31.48
N ALA A 66 -14.34 6.25 32.26
CA ALA A 66 -14.54 7.37 33.17
C ALA A 66 -15.02 8.58 32.35
N ASP A 67 -16.27 8.99 32.61
CA ASP A 67 -16.88 10.16 32.00
C ASP A 67 -16.01 11.39 32.27
N ALA A 68 -15.57 12.04 31.20
CA ALA A 68 -15.16 13.44 31.27
C ALA A 68 -16.41 14.23 31.70
N GLY A 69 -16.38 14.75 32.93
CA GLY A 69 -17.55 15.23 33.65
C GLY A 69 -18.45 16.17 32.85
N THR A 70 -19.75 15.90 32.90
CA THR A 70 -20.79 16.86 32.56
C THR A 70 -21.27 17.54 33.83
N ASP A 71 -20.95 18.83 33.96
CA ASP A 71 -21.46 19.74 34.97
C ASP A 71 -22.93 20.08 34.68
N ALA A 72 -23.80 19.82 35.66
CA ALA A 72 -25.12 20.41 35.78
C ALA A 72 -25.53 20.55 37.26
N GLY A 73 -24.98 21.56 37.93
CA GLY A 73 -25.74 22.51 38.75
C GLY A 73 -26.27 22.13 40.15
N THR A 74 -25.83 22.96 41.13
CA THR A 74 -26.53 23.43 42.36
C THR A 74 -26.70 22.40 43.50
N ASP A 75 -26.28 22.57 44.75
CA ASP A 75 -26.35 23.74 45.65
C ASP A 75 -25.44 23.58 46.90
N ALA A 76 -25.06 24.72 47.49
CA ALA A 76 -24.68 25.01 48.88
C ALA A 76 -23.70 24.12 49.70
N GLY A 77 -22.55 24.70 50.08
CA GLY A 77 -21.74 24.23 51.20
C GLY A 77 -20.42 24.99 51.40
N THR A 78 -20.45 26.06 52.21
CA THR A 78 -19.26 26.75 52.72
C THR A 78 -18.50 25.86 53.69
N ASP A 79 -17.23 25.54 53.42
CA ASP A 79 -16.24 25.52 54.51
C ASP A 79 -14.79 25.71 54.01
N ALA A 80 -14.04 26.43 54.82
CA ALA A 80 -12.66 26.82 54.58
C ALA A 80 -11.70 25.69 54.96
N GLY A 81 -10.82 25.30 54.04
CA GLY A 81 -9.76 24.35 54.30
C GLY A 81 -8.60 24.54 53.32
N THR A 82 -7.58 25.24 53.79
CA THR A 82 -6.28 25.36 53.12
C THR A 82 -5.62 23.99 53.01
N ASP A 83 -5.48 23.45 51.81
CA ASP A 83 -4.39 22.53 51.50
C ASP A 83 -3.81 22.87 50.12
N ALA A 84 -2.66 23.50 50.14
CA ALA A 84 -1.86 23.80 48.95
C ALA A 84 -1.12 22.53 48.53
N GLY A 85 -1.87 21.56 48.00
CA GLY A 85 -1.32 20.45 47.24
C GLY A 85 -0.90 20.96 45.87
N THR A 86 0.38 21.31 45.72
CA THR A 86 1.00 21.56 44.42
C THR A 86 1.10 20.23 43.69
N ASP A 87 0.04 19.79 43.02
CA ASP A 87 0.18 18.84 41.91
C ASP A 87 0.47 19.64 40.65
N ALA A 88 1.70 20.17 40.60
CA ALA A 88 2.33 20.53 39.36
C ALA A 88 2.82 19.23 38.70
N GLY A 89 1.89 18.34 38.36
CA GLY A 89 2.04 17.43 37.24
C GLY A 89 2.13 18.26 35.98
N THR A 90 3.29 18.92 35.81
CA THR A 90 3.68 19.49 34.53
C THR A 90 3.84 18.28 33.62
N ASP A 91 2.77 17.92 32.91
CA ASP A 91 2.92 17.26 31.62
C ASP A 91 3.73 18.23 30.78
N ALA A 92 5.05 18.18 30.93
CA ALA A 92 5.99 18.78 30.03
C ALA A 92 5.85 17.95 28.75
N GLY A 93 4.74 18.18 28.05
CA GLY A 93 4.36 17.45 26.86
C GLY A 93 5.56 17.43 25.94
N VAL A 94 6.14 16.25 25.77
CA VAL A 94 7.38 16.10 25.01
C VAL A 94 7.09 16.57 23.60
N THR A 95 7.69 17.69 23.21
CA THR A 95 7.46 18.22 21.87
C THR A 95 8.24 17.41 20.85
N CYS A 96 7.85 17.48 19.57
CA CYS A 96 8.65 16.87 18.49
C CYS A 96 10.10 17.40 18.46
N ALA A 97 10.34 18.61 18.98
CA ALA A 97 11.69 19.17 19.07
C ALA A 97 12.56 18.40 20.07
N ASP A 98 11.97 17.82 21.11
CA ASP A 98 12.68 17.20 22.23
C ASP A 98 12.82 15.67 22.10
N LEU A 99 12.02 15.03 21.23
CA LEU A 99 12.12 13.59 21.00
C LEU A 99 13.46 13.20 20.36
N PRO A 100 14.04 12.05 20.75
CA PRO A 100 15.17 11.45 20.04
C PRO A 100 14.82 11.19 18.57
N HIS A 101 15.74 11.52 17.67
CA HIS A 101 15.58 11.29 16.22
C HIS A 101 16.75 10.45 15.70
N ASP A 102 16.43 9.35 15.02
CA ASP A 102 17.38 8.66 14.17
C ASP A 102 17.74 9.53 12.96
N ALA A 103 19.01 9.54 12.57
CA ALA A 103 19.49 10.38 11.47
C ALA A 103 18.85 10.02 10.11
N LYS A 104 18.38 8.79 9.93
CA LYS A 104 17.70 8.32 8.72
C LYS A 104 16.19 8.31 8.90
N LEU A 105 15.68 7.80 10.01
CA LEU A 105 14.25 7.51 10.19
C LEU A 105 13.50 8.48 11.10
N GLY A 106 14.20 9.43 11.74
CA GLY A 106 13.55 10.38 12.63
C GLY A 106 13.00 9.65 13.84
N THR A 107 11.72 9.84 14.12
CA THR A 107 11.01 9.14 15.21
C THR A 107 10.42 7.79 14.77
N LEU A 108 10.50 7.42 13.49
CA LEU A 108 10.03 6.10 13.02
C LEU A 108 10.97 5.00 13.53
N GLN A 109 10.38 3.89 13.98
CA GLN A 109 11.10 2.73 14.49
C GLN A 109 11.09 1.59 13.47
N LEU A 110 12.28 1.20 13.01
CA LEU A 110 12.46 0.05 12.13
C LEU A 110 12.23 -1.25 12.89
N GLN A 111 11.44 -2.14 12.30
CA GLN A 111 11.06 -3.41 12.92
C GLN A 111 12.04 -4.53 12.58
N ALA A 112 11.96 -5.63 13.34
CA ALA A 112 12.77 -6.82 13.11
C ALA A 112 12.53 -7.39 11.70
N GLY A 113 13.57 -7.99 11.11
CA GLY A 113 13.53 -8.48 9.72
C GLY A 113 13.91 -7.44 8.67
N PHE A 114 14.15 -6.18 9.06
CA PHE A 114 14.52 -5.11 8.14
C PHE A 114 15.84 -4.41 8.53
N THR A 115 16.47 -3.75 7.56
CA THR A 115 17.63 -2.87 7.76
C THR A 115 17.47 -1.55 7.02
N THR A 116 18.13 -0.51 7.51
CA THR A 116 18.34 0.73 6.75
C THR A 116 19.72 0.70 6.12
N ALA A 117 19.78 0.91 4.81
CA ALA A 117 21.02 1.04 4.04
C ALA A 117 21.39 2.52 3.93
N GLU A 118 21.39 3.11 2.73
CA GLU A 118 21.74 4.52 2.56
C GLU A 118 20.57 5.47 2.89
N SER A 119 20.90 6.71 3.24
CA SER A 119 19.95 7.81 3.37
C SER A 119 20.53 9.07 2.72
N VAL A 120 19.69 9.80 2.01
CA VAL A 120 20.09 10.98 1.21
C VAL A 120 19.04 12.07 1.34
N THR A 121 19.44 13.34 1.24
CA THR A 121 18.48 14.45 1.20
C THR A 121 17.52 14.28 0.03
N LEU A 122 16.22 14.35 0.30
CA LEU A 122 15.17 14.35 -0.73
C LEU A 122 14.98 15.80 -1.15
N PRO A 123 15.23 16.16 -2.41
CA PRO A 123 15.10 17.55 -2.80
C PRO A 123 13.67 18.10 -2.62
N ASP A 124 13.59 19.40 -2.36
CA ASP A 124 12.32 20.08 -2.16
C ASP A 124 11.44 19.99 -3.41
N GLY A 125 10.12 19.94 -3.21
CA GLY A 125 9.13 19.86 -4.29
C GLY A 125 8.93 18.47 -4.91
N ILE A 126 9.89 17.55 -4.79
CA ILE A 126 9.73 16.17 -5.30
C ILE A 126 8.58 15.47 -4.56
N GLY A 127 7.45 15.24 -5.22
CA GLY A 127 6.24 14.63 -4.65
C GLY A 127 6.12 13.14 -4.93
N ALA A 128 6.62 12.68 -6.08
CA ALA A 128 6.69 11.28 -6.46
C ALA A 128 8.05 10.97 -7.08
N LEU A 129 8.52 9.73 -6.94
CA LEU A 129 9.80 9.30 -7.49
C LEU A 129 9.75 7.85 -7.98
N THR A 130 10.71 7.48 -8.79
CA THR A 130 10.92 6.10 -9.21
C THR A 130 12.40 5.81 -9.42
N ALA A 131 12.80 4.55 -9.23
CA ALA A 131 14.15 4.08 -9.44
C ALA A 131 14.20 3.17 -10.67
N VAL A 132 15.00 3.56 -11.66
CA VAL A 132 15.20 2.80 -12.90
C VAL A 132 16.54 2.06 -12.80
N PRO A 133 16.60 0.73 -13.01
CA PRO A 133 17.87 0.00 -13.05
C PRO A 133 18.86 0.61 -14.06
N SER A 134 20.11 0.76 -13.65
CA SER A 134 21.19 1.30 -14.48
C SER A 134 22.49 0.55 -14.20
N GLY A 135 22.73 -0.53 -14.95
CA GLY A 135 23.83 -1.46 -14.66
C GLY A 135 23.59 -2.17 -13.32
N SER A 136 24.53 -2.06 -12.39
CA SER A 136 24.39 -2.56 -11.01
C SER A 136 23.72 -1.57 -10.05
N ASP A 137 23.51 -0.33 -10.50
CA ASP A 137 22.98 0.77 -9.68
C ASP A 137 21.56 1.14 -10.12
N PHE A 138 21.02 2.20 -9.51
CA PHE A 138 19.72 2.76 -9.87
C PHE A 138 19.85 4.23 -10.20
N LYS A 139 19.21 4.65 -11.29
CA LYS A 139 19.03 6.06 -11.61
C LYS A 139 17.65 6.51 -11.13
N LEU A 140 17.62 7.56 -10.33
CA LEU A 140 16.38 8.10 -9.77
C LEU A 140 15.83 9.21 -10.65
N TYR A 141 14.51 9.21 -10.75
CA TYR A 141 13.73 10.26 -11.38
C TYR A 141 12.66 10.72 -10.39
N GLY A 142 12.33 12.01 -10.45
CA GLY A 142 11.36 12.62 -9.55
C GLY A 142 10.43 13.55 -10.31
N PHE A 143 9.18 13.57 -9.88
CA PHE A 143 8.20 14.58 -10.28
C PHE A 143 8.18 15.68 -9.22
N ASN A 144 8.39 16.92 -9.65
CA ASN A 144 8.31 18.10 -8.80
C ASN A 144 6.91 18.73 -8.91
N GLY A 145 6.15 18.71 -7.82
CA GLY A 145 4.81 19.28 -7.77
C GLY A 145 4.77 20.82 -7.67
N ALA A 146 5.92 21.48 -7.48
CA ALA A 146 5.97 22.94 -7.40
C ALA A 146 6.03 23.61 -8.78
N ASP A 147 6.59 22.93 -9.78
CA ASP A 147 6.75 23.43 -11.16
C ASP A 147 6.19 22.47 -12.22
N ASP A 148 5.43 21.47 -11.77
CA ASP A 148 4.80 20.44 -12.58
C ASP A 148 5.74 19.80 -13.61
N SER A 149 6.97 19.47 -13.21
CA SER A 149 8.00 18.97 -14.14
C SER A 149 8.71 17.70 -13.65
N LEU A 150 9.15 16.89 -14.62
CA LEU A 150 9.92 15.68 -14.41
C LEU A 150 11.41 15.97 -14.39
N TYR A 151 12.14 15.36 -13.46
CA TYR A 151 13.58 15.57 -13.27
C TYR A 151 14.34 14.25 -13.19
N ALA A 152 15.57 14.24 -13.71
CA ALA A 152 16.58 13.25 -13.33
C ALA A 152 17.22 13.71 -12.01
N LEU A 153 17.25 12.82 -11.01
CA LEU A 153 17.79 13.13 -9.68
C LEU A 153 19.23 12.63 -9.50
N GLY A 154 19.72 11.75 -10.38
CA GLY A 154 21.07 11.19 -10.31
C GLY A 154 21.06 9.68 -10.04
N ASN A 155 22.22 9.13 -9.68
CA ASN A 155 22.39 7.70 -9.41
C ASN A 155 22.40 7.47 -7.91
N TRP A 156 21.63 6.51 -7.41
CA TRP A 156 21.64 6.15 -5.99
C TRP A 156 23.05 5.69 -5.54
N PRO A 157 23.55 6.09 -4.35
CA PRO A 157 22.95 6.97 -3.34
C PRO A 157 23.40 8.44 -3.46
N VAL A 158 23.78 8.91 -4.65
CA VAL A 158 24.20 10.30 -4.90
C VAL A 158 23.16 10.99 -5.76
N ILE A 159 22.20 11.65 -5.10
CA ILE A 159 21.17 12.42 -5.78
C ILE A 159 21.30 13.92 -5.53
N ALA A 160 20.85 14.71 -6.51
CA ALA A 160 20.70 16.15 -6.44
C ALA A 160 19.53 16.57 -7.33
N SER A 161 18.88 17.70 -7.02
CA SER A 161 17.99 18.31 -8.01
C SER A 161 18.80 18.75 -9.21
N SER A 162 18.55 18.14 -10.36
CA SER A 162 18.82 18.82 -11.63
C SER A 162 18.08 20.15 -11.62
N THR A 163 18.73 21.23 -12.06
CA THR A 163 18.07 22.52 -12.26
C THR A 163 17.35 22.60 -13.60
N THR A 164 17.54 21.61 -14.48
CA THR A 164 16.90 21.52 -15.78
C THR A 164 15.84 20.40 -15.77
N PRO A 165 14.56 20.72 -16.01
CA PRO A 165 13.53 19.70 -16.15
C PRO A 165 13.76 18.88 -17.42
N LEU A 166 13.44 17.58 -17.36
CA LEU A 166 13.42 16.68 -18.51
C LEU A 166 12.22 16.99 -19.42
N GLN A 167 11.05 17.18 -18.81
CA GLN A 167 9.79 17.39 -19.49
C GLN A 167 8.76 17.97 -18.50
N ALA A 168 7.95 18.93 -18.94
CA ALA A 168 6.81 19.38 -18.16
C ALA A 168 5.76 18.27 -18.09
N LEU A 169 5.22 17.95 -16.91
CA LEU A 169 4.08 17.06 -16.76
C LEU A 169 2.81 17.71 -17.28
N ILE A 170 2.58 18.96 -16.94
CA ILE A 170 1.38 19.71 -17.35
C ILE A 170 1.77 20.67 -18.48
N PRO A 171 1.32 20.43 -19.73
CA PRO A 171 1.55 21.37 -20.82
C PRO A 171 0.92 22.74 -20.54
N GLU A 172 1.45 23.78 -21.17
CA GLU A 172 0.94 25.15 -21.06
C GLU A 172 -0.58 25.25 -21.29
N ALA A 173 -1.10 24.47 -22.25
CA ALA A 173 -2.51 24.46 -22.62
C ALA A 173 -3.43 23.89 -21.52
N ASP A 174 -2.87 23.13 -20.58
CA ASP A 174 -3.62 22.43 -19.51
C ASP A 174 -3.24 22.97 -18.12
N LYS A 175 -2.65 24.18 -18.03
CA LYS A 175 -2.32 24.83 -16.76
C LYS A 175 -3.53 24.90 -15.82
N GLY A 176 -3.29 24.59 -14.55
CA GLY A 176 -4.33 24.48 -13.53
C GLY A 176 -4.93 23.07 -13.39
N ALA A 177 -4.45 22.11 -14.17
CA ALA A 177 -4.71 20.70 -13.91
C ALA A 177 -4.05 20.22 -12.61
N PHE A 178 -4.51 19.08 -12.10
CA PHE A 178 -3.99 18.44 -10.90
C PHE A 178 -3.00 17.34 -11.27
N PRO A 179 -1.74 17.43 -10.85
CA PRO A 179 -0.81 16.34 -11.04
C PRO A 179 -1.23 15.13 -10.22
N SER A 180 -1.12 13.96 -10.82
CA SER A 180 -1.39 12.69 -10.15
C SER A 180 -0.18 12.30 -9.29
N GLY A 181 -0.44 11.80 -8.09
CA GLY A 181 0.57 11.57 -7.05
C GLY A 181 1.51 10.39 -7.27
N TYR A 182 1.78 9.98 -8.52
CA TYR A 182 2.58 8.80 -8.84
C TYR A 182 3.64 9.07 -9.91
N LEU A 183 4.72 8.29 -9.84
CA LEU A 183 5.72 8.14 -10.87
C LEU A 183 6.18 6.68 -10.91
N THR A 184 6.03 6.01 -12.04
CA THR A 184 6.41 4.60 -12.23
C THR A 184 7.26 4.43 -13.50
N ASN A 185 7.87 3.26 -13.70
CA ASN A 185 8.75 3.02 -14.84
C ASN A 185 8.71 1.57 -15.35
N ASP A 186 8.89 1.40 -16.66
CA ASP A 186 9.01 0.07 -17.33
C ASP A 186 10.48 -0.33 -17.58
N GLY A 187 11.44 0.35 -16.93
CA GLY A 187 12.88 0.20 -17.15
C GLY A 187 13.45 1.09 -18.26
N THR A 188 12.63 1.55 -19.21
CA THR A 188 13.08 2.45 -20.30
C THR A 188 12.27 3.73 -20.41
N ARG A 189 11.06 3.74 -19.83
CA ARG A 189 10.12 4.85 -19.86
C ARG A 189 9.62 5.14 -18.48
N LEU A 190 9.30 6.40 -18.27
CA LEU A 190 8.68 6.92 -17.05
C LEU A 190 7.22 7.24 -17.35
N LEU A 191 6.34 6.94 -16.41
CA LEU A 191 4.92 7.29 -16.49
C LEU A 191 4.47 8.02 -15.23
N THR A 192 3.91 9.21 -15.45
CA THR A 192 3.19 10.04 -14.49
C THR A 192 2.02 10.69 -15.22
N GLY A 193 1.11 11.38 -14.53
CA GLY A 193 -0.08 11.93 -15.19
C GLY A 193 -0.68 13.12 -14.46
N TYR A 194 -1.72 13.68 -15.06
CA TYR A 194 -2.51 14.73 -14.46
C TYR A 194 -3.98 14.60 -14.86
N THR A 195 -4.86 15.18 -14.05
CA THR A 195 -6.30 15.22 -14.26
C THR A 195 -6.80 16.67 -14.26
N LYS A 196 -7.75 16.98 -15.14
CA LYS A 196 -8.37 18.29 -15.28
C LYS A 196 -9.77 18.28 -14.66
N PHE A 197 -10.23 19.47 -14.28
CA PHE A 197 -11.65 19.66 -14.00
C PHE A 197 -12.49 19.44 -15.26
N GLY A 198 -13.65 18.82 -15.08
CA GLY A 198 -14.62 18.61 -16.15
C GLY A 198 -15.38 17.29 -16.00
N GLU A 199 -16.48 17.18 -16.73
CA GLU A 199 -17.23 15.93 -16.84
C GLU A 199 -16.32 14.81 -17.34
N GLY A 200 -16.37 13.66 -16.67
CA GLY A 200 -15.51 12.51 -16.98
C GLY A 200 -14.04 12.66 -16.56
N PHE A 201 -13.68 13.72 -15.82
CA PHE A 201 -12.32 13.95 -15.29
C PHE A 201 -11.23 13.82 -16.38
N PRO A 202 -11.27 14.62 -17.46
CA PRO A 202 -10.34 14.48 -18.57
C PRO A 202 -8.90 14.66 -18.09
N GLY A 203 -7.94 13.99 -18.71
CA GLY A 203 -6.56 14.02 -18.25
C GLY A 203 -5.64 13.29 -19.20
N ASN A 204 -4.34 13.38 -18.94
CA ASN A 204 -3.32 12.68 -19.71
C ASN A 204 -2.29 12.05 -18.80
N VAL A 205 -1.71 10.94 -19.25
CA VAL A 205 -0.43 10.45 -18.75
C VAL A 205 0.69 10.89 -19.67
N LEU A 206 1.79 11.34 -19.08
CA LEU A 206 3.06 11.56 -19.77
C LEU A 206 3.84 10.25 -19.80
N VAL A 207 4.15 9.76 -21.00
CA VAL A 207 5.09 8.65 -21.21
C VAL A 207 6.40 9.25 -21.71
N TYR A 208 7.36 9.41 -20.81
CA TYR A 208 8.68 9.95 -21.12
C TYR A 208 9.67 8.82 -21.41
N ASP A 209 10.24 8.79 -22.61
CA ASP A 209 11.20 7.76 -23.00
C ASP A 209 12.63 8.20 -22.61
N THR A 210 13.24 7.48 -21.68
CA THR A 210 14.56 7.85 -21.13
C THR A 210 15.72 7.57 -22.08
N VAL A 211 15.48 6.75 -23.11
CA VAL A 211 16.47 6.38 -24.13
C VAL A 211 16.32 7.28 -25.36
N THR A 212 15.08 7.55 -25.76
CA THR A 212 14.74 8.38 -26.93
C THR A 212 13.76 9.49 -26.55
N PRO A 213 14.20 10.58 -25.87
CA PRO A 213 13.30 11.62 -25.36
C PRO A 213 12.36 12.24 -26.41
N ALA A 214 12.74 12.23 -27.69
CA ALA A 214 11.92 12.69 -28.80
C ALA A 214 10.65 11.84 -29.04
N GLU A 215 10.60 10.60 -28.54
CA GLU A 215 9.42 9.70 -28.63
C GLU A 215 8.42 9.90 -27.48
N THR A 216 8.74 10.82 -26.56
CA THR A 216 7.89 11.21 -25.44
C THR A 216 6.54 11.72 -25.93
N ARG A 217 5.47 11.32 -25.26
CA ARG A 217 4.11 11.71 -25.64
C ARG A 217 3.17 11.76 -24.45
N TYR A 218 2.11 12.54 -24.61
CA TYR A 218 0.93 12.49 -23.75
C TYR A 218 -0.08 11.52 -24.35
N VAL A 219 -0.68 10.70 -23.50
CA VAL A 219 -1.73 9.75 -23.86
C VAL A 219 -2.97 10.09 -23.05
N SER A 220 -4.12 10.20 -23.72
CA SER A 220 -5.37 10.50 -23.01
C SER A 220 -5.68 9.40 -22.00
N ALA A 221 -5.85 9.79 -20.73
CA ALA A 221 -6.13 8.89 -19.63
C ALA A 221 -6.98 9.63 -18.59
N ALA A 222 -8.29 9.46 -18.66
CA ALA A 222 -9.22 10.19 -17.82
C ALA A 222 -9.15 9.68 -16.37
N GLY A 223 -9.16 10.61 -15.40
CA GLY A 223 -9.15 10.31 -13.97
C GLY A 223 -8.00 9.42 -13.52
N ASN A 224 -6.82 9.54 -14.15
CA ASN A 224 -5.66 8.70 -13.86
C ASN A 224 -5.18 8.95 -12.42
N PHE A 225 -5.51 8.04 -11.49
CA PHE A 225 -5.30 8.23 -10.05
C PHE A 225 -4.01 7.59 -9.55
N SER A 226 -3.74 6.36 -9.99
CA SER A 226 -2.52 5.62 -9.69
C SER A 226 -2.05 4.83 -10.89
N ALA A 227 -0.76 4.49 -10.93
CA ALA A 227 -0.24 3.59 -11.95
C ALA A 227 0.91 2.72 -11.42
N ALA A 228 1.05 1.54 -12.01
CA ALA A 228 2.18 0.65 -11.80
C ALA A 228 2.65 0.08 -13.14
N ALA A 229 3.87 -0.44 -13.19
CA ALA A 229 4.45 -0.97 -14.41
C ALA A 229 4.62 -2.49 -14.31
N VAL A 230 4.27 -3.17 -15.40
CA VAL A 230 4.57 -4.58 -15.64
C VAL A 230 5.34 -4.68 -16.96
N PRO A 231 5.99 -5.82 -17.27
CA PRO A 231 6.69 -5.97 -18.54
C PRO A 231 5.80 -5.62 -19.74
N GLY A 232 6.21 -4.60 -20.50
CA GLY A 232 5.55 -4.17 -21.75
C GLY A 232 4.30 -3.29 -21.59
N ALA A 233 3.85 -2.98 -20.37
CA ALA A 233 2.67 -2.14 -20.16
C ALA A 233 2.69 -1.37 -18.84
N PHE A 234 1.99 -0.23 -18.84
CA PHE A 234 1.60 0.46 -17.62
C PHE A 234 0.14 0.13 -17.26
N LEU A 235 -0.10 -0.22 -16.01
CA LEU A 235 -1.43 -0.43 -15.45
C LEU A 235 -1.87 0.89 -14.83
N ILE A 236 -2.93 1.48 -15.38
CA ILE A 236 -3.41 2.82 -15.02
C ILE A 236 -4.79 2.66 -14.40
N ASN A 237 -4.92 3.05 -13.15
CA ASN A 237 -6.19 3.10 -12.45
C ASN A 237 -6.87 4.44 -12.74
N GLY A 238 -8.06 4.42 -13.34
CA GLY A 238 -8.74 5.64 -13.75
C GLY A 238 -10.11 5.39 -14.35
N VAL A 239 -10.59 6.36 -15.13
CA VAL A 239 -11.94 6.40 -15.73
C VAL A 239 -11.93 6.09 -17.23
N GLY A 240 -10.76 6.17 -17.88
CA GLY A 240 -10.64 5.85 -19.30
C GLY A 240 -9.20 5.88 -19.79
N LEU A 241 -8.98 5.28 -20.96
CA LEU A 241 -7.68 5.28 -21.66
C LEU A 241 -7.89 5.43 -23.16
N GLU A 242 -6.99 6.15 -23.82
CA GLU A 242 -6.98 6.33 -25.27
C GLU A 242 -7.10 4.98 -26.01
N GLY A 243 -7.97 4.94 -27.01
CA GLY A 243 -8.22 3.74 -27.81
C GLY A 243 -9.12 2.69 -27.14
N VAL A 244 -9.58 2.91 -25.90
CA VAL A 244 -10.52 2.03 -25.19
C VAL A 244 -11.92 2.65 -25.17
N ALA A 245 -12.93 1.88 -25.57
CA ALA A 245 -14.32 2.35 -25.58
C ALA A 245 -14.94 2.34 -24.17
N GLY A 246 -15.78 3.36 -23.89
CA GLY A 246 -16.46 3.54 -22.61
C GLY A 246 -15.68 4.43 -21.62
N SER A 247 -16.32 4.76 -20.50
CA SER A 247 -15.77 5.68 -19.48
C SER A 247 -16.06 5.16 -18.07
N ASP A 248 -15.71 3.91 -17.80
CA ASP A 248 -15.95 3.27 -16.52
C ASP A 248 -14.72 3.42 -15.62
N THR A 249 -14.92 3.56 -14.31
CA THR A 249 -13.81 3.43 -13.36
C THR A 249 -13.31 1.99 -13.36
N ALA A 250 -12.05 1.79 -13.73
CA ALA A 250 -11.44 0.49 -13.96
C ALA A 250 -9.91 0.57 -13.88
N ILE A 251 -9.25 -0.58 -13.99
CA ILE A 251 -7.83 -0.64 -14.33
C ILE A 251 -7.71 -0.80 -15.84
N TYR A 252 -6.93 0.08 -16.47
CA TYR A 252 -6.59 0.05 -17.88
C TYR A 252 -5.12 -0.37 -18.07
N ALA A 253 -4.80 -0.99 -19.18
CA ALA A 253 -3.42 -1.27 -19.56
C ALA A 253 -3.03 -0.43 -20.78
N LEU A 254 -1.95 0.32 -20.67
CA LEU A 254 -1.32 1.01 -21.79
C LEU A 254 -0.10 0.21 -22.21
N ARG A 255 -0.23 -0.51 -23.32
CA ARG A 255 0.88 -1.26 -23.94
C ARG A 255 1.88 -0.32 -24.58
N THR A 256 3.11 -0.38 -24.11
CA THR A 256 4.22 0.45 -24.57
C THR A 256 5.24 -0.30 -25.41
N ASP A 257 5.08 -1.63 -25.53
CA ASP A 257 5.81 -2.54 -26.42
C ASP A 257 5.38 -2.44 -27.90
N THR A 258 4.28 -1.74 -28.18
CA THR A 258 3.73 -1.51 -29.52
C THR A 258 3.91 -0.05 -29.96
N ARG A 259 3.82 0.18 -31.28
CA ARG A 259 3.80 1.51 -31.90
C ARG A 259 2.71 1.55 -32.99
N PRO A 260 1.66 2.38 -32.88
CA PRO A 260 1.35 3.25 -31.73
C PRO A 260 1.09 2.44 -30.45
N PHE A 261 1.11 3.11 -29.30
CA PHE A 261 0.69 2.49 -28.03
C PHE A 261 -0.75 2.00 -28.16
N GLN A 262 -1.08 0.93 -27.44
CA GLN A 262 -2.43 0.35 -27.46
C GLN A 262 -3.00 0.31 -26.05
N GLY A 263 -4.23 0.82 -25.89
CA GLY A 263 -4.98 0.72 -24.65
C GLY A 263 -5.85 -0.53 -24.62
N SER A 264 -6.02 -1.12 -23.43
CA SER A 264 -7.06 -2.11 -23.15
C SER A 264 -7.69 -1.87 -21.76
N LYS A 265 -8.91 -2.37 -21.56
CA LYS A 265 -9.50 -2.47 -20.22
C LYS A 265 -8.98 -3.74 -19.56
N LEU A 266 -8.12 -3.59 -18.56
CA LEU A 266 -7.47 -4.71 -17.88
C LEU A 266 -8.45 -5.41 -16.93
N ALA A 267 -9.02 -4.64 -15.99
CA ALA A 267 -9.86 -5.19 -14.95
C ALA A 267 -10.99 -4.27 -14.49
N THR A 268 -12.13 -4.88 -14.13
CA THR A 268 -13.31 -4.16 -13.60
C THR A 268 -13.41 -4.29 -12.09
N PHE A 269 -13.94 -3.25 -11.46
CA PHE A 269 -14.19 -3.22 -10.02
C PHE A 269 -15.41 -4.07 -9.62
N PRO A 270 -15.44 -4.60 -8.39
CA PRO A 270 -16.48 -5.52 -7.95
C PRO A 270 -17.79 -4.83 -7.57
N VAL A 271 -17.77 -3.50 -7.36
CA VAL A 271 -18.92 -2.71 -6.91
C VAL A 271 -19.18 -1.53 -7.85
N SER A 272 -20.46 -1.24 -8.07
CA SER A 272 -20.88 -0.06 -8.84
C SER A 272 -20.56 1.22 -8.06
N GLY A 273 -20.15 2.26 -8.77
CA GLY A 273 -19.77 3.54 -8.14
C GLY A 273 -18.43 3.51 -7.40
N ALA A 274 -17.63 2.44 -7.55
CA ALA A 274 -16.27 2.41 -7.05
C ALA A 274 -15.42 3.53 -7.67
N PHE A 275 -14.50 4.03 -6.85
CA PHE A 275 -13.49 5.01 -7.21
C PHE A 275 -12.16 4.31 -7.48
N SER A 276 -11.28 5.01 -8.18
CA SER A 276 -9.91 4.55 -8.39
C SER A 276 -9.17 4.42 -7.05
N GLY A 277 -8.31 3.40 -6.97
CA GLY A 277 -7.50 3.11 -5.79
C GLY A 277 -6.02 3.00 -6.13
N TYR A 278 -5.22 2.58 -5.16
CA TYR A 278 -3.77 2.49 -5.32
C TYR A 278 -3.34 1.25 -6.11
N SER A 279 -2.22 1.34 -6.82
CA SER A 279 -1.66 0.25 -7.62
C SER A 279 -0.16 0.11 -7.35
N ALA A 280 0.32 -1.13 -7.23
CA ALA A 280 1.74 -1.46 -7.14
C ALA A 280 2.04 -2.77 -7.88
N VAL A 281 3.31 -3.02 -8.14
CA VAL A 281 3.80 -4.29 -8.68
C VAL A 281 5.01 -4.73 -7.86
N THR A 282 5.04 -6.01 -7.48
CA THR A 282 6.15 -6.64 -6.76
C THR A 282 7.31 -6.97 -7.69
N SER A 283 8.47 -7.35 -7.13
CA SER A 283 9.65 -7.71 -7.93
C SER A 283 9.45 -8.97 -8.80
N ASP A 284 8.53 -9.84 -8.42
CA ASP A 284 8.10 -11.03 -9.18
C ASP A 284 6.85 -10.79 -10.05
N ASN A 285 6.51 -9.51 -10.29
CA ASN A 285 5.43 -9.06 -11.16
C ASN A 285 4.01 -9.40 -10.69
N VAL A 286 3.78 -9.64 -9.40
CA VAL A 286 2.41 -9.66 -8.87
C VAL A 286 1.86 -8.24 -8.92
N ALA A 287 0.76 -8.06 -9.64
CA ALA A 287 0.06 -6.78 -9.68
C ALA A 287 -0.85 -6.66 -8.45
N VAL A 288 -0.66 -5.61 -7.66
CA VAL A 288 -1.58 -5.22 -6.58
C VAL A 288 -2.45 -4.10 -7.13
N LEU A 289 -3.71 -4.42 -7.37
CA LEU A 289 -4.69 -3.55 -8.01
C LEU A 289 -5.76 -3.16 -7.00
N GLY A 290 -5.89 -1.87 -6.74
CA GLY A 290 -6.83 -1.35 -5.77
C GLY A 290 -8.03 -0.65 -6.38
N TYR A 291 -9.07 -0.51 -5.57
CA TYR A 291 -10.20 0.39 -5.79
C TYR A 291 -10.66 0.93 -4.44
N ALA A 292 -11.44 2.00 -4.45
CA ALA A 292 -12.08 2.50 -3.24
C ALA A 292 -13.61 2.45 -3.39
N ALA A 293 -14.31 2.27 -2.29
CA ALA A 293 -15.77 2.37 -2.23
C ALA A 293 -16.19 3.17 -1.01
N SER A 294 -17.32 3.86 -1.09
CA SER A 294 -17.86 4.63 0.04
C SER A 294 -18.03 3.74 1.27
N ASP A 295 -17.58 4.23 2.42
CA ASP A 295 -17.79 3.57 3.70
C ASP A 295 -19.20 3.86 4.21
N THR A 296 -20.11 2.90 4.04
CA THR A 296 -21.49 3.06 4.49
C THR A 296 -21.65 2.90 6.00
N SER A 297 -20.58 2.59 6.74
CA SER A 297 -20.61 2.46 8.20
C SER A 297 -20.46 3.81 8.92
N THR A 298 -20.03 4.86 8.22
CA THR A 298 -19.91 6.22 8.77
C THR A 298 -20.99 7.14 8.20
N SER A 299 -21.19 8.28 8.87
CA SER A 299 -22.09 9.33 8.35
C SER A 299 -21.38 10.31 7.41
N ASP A 300 -20.08 10.17 7.20
CA ASP A 300 -19.33 11.04 6.28
C ASP A 300 -19.43 10.47 4.86
N PRO A 301 -20.09 11.17 3.91
CA PRO A 301 -20.22 10.69 2.54
C PRO A 301 -18.89 10.64 1.76
N TYR A 302 -17.82 11.21 2.30
CA TYR A 302 -16.48 11.20 1.71
C TYR A 302 -15.58 10.10 2.27
N ASP A 303 -15.99 9.43 3.34
CA ASP A 303 -15.25 8.28 3.85
C ASP A 303 -15.30 7.14 2.84
N SER A 304 -14.14 6.53 2.62
CA SER A 304 -14.00 5.42 1.69
C SER A 304 -13.07 4.35 2.23
N ILE A 305 -13.42 3.11 1.95
CA ILE A 305 -12.58 1.94 2.20
C ILE A 305 -11.75 1.69 0.96
N ASN A 306 -10.42 1.63 1.12
CA ASN A 306 -9.51 1.21 0.09
C ASN A 306 -9.34 -0.30 0.14
N TYR A 307 -9.59 -0.94 -1.01
CA TYR A 307 -9.39 -2.36 -1.23
C TYR A 307 -8.13 -2.58 -2.06
N LEU A 308 -7.34 -3.58 -1.72
CA LEU A 308 -6.19 -4.03 -2.51
C LEU A 308 -6.35 -5.50 -2.89
N THR A 309 -6.08 -5.82 -4.15
CA THR A 309 -6.20 -7.19 -4.66
C THR A 309 -4.91 -7.60 -5.36
N ALA A 310 -4.29 -8.70 -4.94
CA ALA A 310 -3.15 -9.31 -5.62
C ALA A 310 -3.59 -10.16 -6.81
N VAL A 311 -2.91 -10.00 -7.94
CA VAL A 311 -3.19 -10.70 -9.19
C VAL A 311 -1.89 -11.20 -9.81
N ALA A 312 -1.82 -12.50 -10.05
CA ALA A 312 -0.64 -13.13 -10.65
C ALA A 312 -0.50 -12.79 -12.15
N PRO A 313 0.73 -12.79 -12.72
CA PRO A 313 0.97 -12.55 -14.14
C PRO A 313 0.11 -13.36 -15.10
N ALA A 314 -0.11 -14.65 -14.81
CA ALA A 314 -0.89 -15.50 -15.71
C ALA A 314 -2.36 -15.07 -15.81
N VAL A 315 -2.88 -14.33 -14.83
CA VAL A 315 -4.27 -13.83 -14.83
C VAL A 315 -4.38 -12.54 -15.64
N TYR A 316 -3.48 -11.57 -15.43
CA TYR A 316 -3.60 -10.25 -16.06
C TYR A 316 -2.97 -10.18 -17.46
N SER A 317 -2.01 -11.04 -17.80
CA SER A 317 -1.28 -10.94 -19.07
C SER A 317 -2.16 -11.03 -20.33
N PRO A 318 -3.16 -11.94 -20.41
CA PRO A 318 -4.11 -11.96 -21.53
C PRO A 318 -4.99 -10.71 -21.63
N ALA A 319 -5.18 -9.99 -20.52
CA ALA A 319 -5.96 -8.75 -20.51
C ALA A 319 -5.15 -7.54 -20.99
N ILE A 320 -3.82 -7.58 -20.82
CA ILE A 320 -2.92 -6.56 -21.39
C ILE A 320 -3.02 -6.52 -22.91
N SER A 321 -3.05 -7.68 -23.58
CA SER A 321 -3.20 -7.73 -25.05
C SER A 321 -4.58 -7.30 -25.56
N GLY A 322 -5.54 -7.06 -24.66
CA GLY A 322 -6.91 -6.70 -24.99
C GLY A 322 -7.79 -7.87 -25.43
N GLU A 323 -7.29 -9.11 -25.31
CA GLU A 323 -8.06 -10.32 -25.64
C GLU A 323 -9.19 -10.57 -24.63
N THR A 324 -9.00 -10.15 -23.38
CA THR A 324 -9.94 -10.35 -22.28
C THR A 324 -9.94 -9.15 -21.32
N THR A 325 -10.97 -9.08 -20.48
CA THR A 325 -11.00 -8.23 -19.29
C THR A 325 -11.42 -9.13 -18.13
N PHE A 326 -10.76 -9.02 -16.98
CA PHE A 326 -11.13 -9.81 -15.80
C PHE A 326 -11.78 -8.93 -14.72
N ALA A 327 -12.64 -9.50 -13.88
CA ALA A 327 -13.15 -8.79 -12.71
C ALA A 327 -12.21 -8.98 -11.52
N LEU A 328 -12.08 -7.98 -10.64
CA LEU A 328 -11.33 -8.18 -9.39
C LEU A 328 -11.97 -9.22 -8.45
N THR A 329 -13.22 -9.64 -8.71
CA THR A 329 -13.86 -10.80 -8.07
C THR A 329 -13.38 -12.16 -8.59
N ASN A 330 -12.42 -12.18 -9.52
CA ASN A 330 -11.85 -13.42 -10.05
C ASN A 330 -11.32 -14.28 -8.89
N PRO A 331 -11.63 -15.59 -8.84
CA PRO A 331 -11.19 -16.47 -7.74
C PRO A 331 -9.66 -16.58 -7.59
N ASN A 332 -8.90 -16.20 -8.62
CA ASN A 332 -7.45 -16.15 -8.62
C ASN A 332 -6.88 -14.77 -8.26
N ALA A 333 -7.75 -13.78 -8.03
CA ALA A 333 -7.42 -12.47 -7.51
C ALA A 333 -7.73 -12.46 -6.01
N ILE A 334 -6.72 -12.19 -5.17
CA ILE A 334 -6.83 -12.34 -3.71
C ILE A 334 -6.87 -10.97 -3.06
N GLU A 335 -7.91 -10.70 -2.28
CA GLU A 335 -7.99 -9.49 -1.46
C GLU A 335 -6.91 -9.53 -0.37
N LEU A 336 -6.13 -8.44 -0.29
CA LEU A 336 -5.04 -8.28 0.66
C LEU A 336 -5.42 -7.34 1.82
N TYR A 337 -6.27 -6.37 1.53
CA TYR A 337 -6.49 -5.23 2.40
C TYR A 337 -7.83 -4.56 2.09
N ALA A 338 -8.52 -4.09 3.13
CA ALA A 338 -9.81 -3.39 3.05
C ALA A 338 -10.00 -2.45 4.26
N LYS A 339 -9.40 -1.25 4.22
CA LYS A 339 -9.51 -0.23 5.30
C LYS A 339 -9.42 1.21 4.75
N ASN A 340 -9.77 2.19 5.57
CA ASN A 340 -9.80 3.62 5.21
C ASN A 340 -8.51 4.40 5.57
N ASP A 341 -7.51 3.73 6.11
CA ASP A 341 -6.23 4.30 6.57
C ASP A 341 -5.11 4.23 5.51
N LEU A 342 -5.40 3.79 4.28
CA LEU A 342 -4.37 3.60 3.24
C LEU A 342 -4.01 4.93 2.55
N GLN A 343 -2.74 5.33 2.63
CA GLN A 343 -2.21 6.56 2.02
C GLN A 343 -1.28 6.29 0.82
N GLY A 344 -0.81 5.05 0.66
CA GLY A 344 0.03 4.69 -0.49
C GLY A 344 0.48 3.23 -0.47
N VAL A 345 0.91 2.74 -1.63
CA VAL A 345 1.43 1.39 -1.81
C VAL A 345 2.67 1.40 -2.70
N ALA A 346 3.60 0.48 -2.46
CA ALA A 346 4.77 0.27 -3.30
C ALA A 346 5.19 -1.19 -3.28
N GLY A 347 5.82 -1.67 -4.36
CA GLY A 347 6.50 -2.96 -4.33
C GLY A 347 7.63 -2.94 -3.31
N PHE A 348 7.80 -4.02 -2.54
CA PHE A 348 8.92 -4.23 -1.64
C PHE A 348 9.34 -5.71 -1.67
N GLY A 349 10.20 -6.00 -2.63
CA GLY A 349 10.58 -7.35 -3.03
C GLY A 349 9.36 -8.14 -3.48
N LYS A 350 9.26 -9.40 -3.04
CA LYS A 350 8.09 -10.28 -3.26
C LYS A 350 6.89 -9.92 -2.37
N GLY A 351 6.65 -8.64 -2.15
CA GLY A 351 5.58 -8.18 -1.30
C GLY A 351 5.22 -6.75 -1.62
N VAL A 352 4.17 -6.26 -0.96
CA VAL A 352 3.70 -4.89 -1.11
C VAL A 352 3.80 -4.17 0.22
N ALA A 353 4.44 -3.01 0.21
CA ALA A 353 4.47 -2.08 1.33
C ALA A 353 3.23 -1.19 1.29
N LEU A 354 2.59 -1.00 2.44
CA LEU A 354 1.42 -0.16 2.67
C LEU A 354 1.83 0.97 3.61
N HIS A 355 1.63 2.21 3.19
CA HIS A 355 1.73 3.38 4.07
C HIS A 355 0.35 3.63 4.65
N ARG A 356 0.23 3.46 5.98
CA ARG A 356 -1.02 3.63 6.71
C ARG A 356 -1.02 4.90 7.54
N GLY A 357 -2.20 5.49 7.71
CA GLY A 357 -2.44 6.69 8.49
C GLY A 357 -3.46 7.61 7.83
N THR A 358 -3.23 8.91 7.97
CA THR A 358 -4.08 9.97 7.42
C THR A 358 -3.26 10.85 6.48
N PHE A 359 -3.91 11.80 5.80
CA PHE A 359 -3.24 12.77 4.94
C PHE A 359 -2.18 13.62 5.66
N THR A 360 -2.25 13.71 6.99
CA THR A 360 -1.38 14.59 7.81
C THR A 360 -0.48 13.82 8.77
N ALA A 361 -0.69 12.51 8.93
CA ALA A 361 0.01 11.71 9.92
C ALA A 361 0.26 10.28 9.43
N THR A 362 1.50 9.80 9.59
CA THR A 362 1.84 8.39 9.42
C THR A 362 1.48 7.60 10.67
N GLN A 363 0.76 6.50 10.50
CA GLN A 363 0.55 5.47 11.52
C GLN A 363 1.69 4.44 11.48
N ASP A 364 1.93 3.86 10.31
CA ASP A 364 3.02 2.91 10.08
C ASP A 364 3.28 2.71 8.59
N VAL A 365 4.38 2.02 8.29
CA VAL A 365 4.56 1.30 7.03
C VAL A 365 4.55 -0.18 7.36
N SER A 366 3.63 -0.92 6.74
CA SER A 366 3.52 -2.37 6.88
C SER A 366 3.77 -3.06 5.54
N ARG A 367 4.03 -4.37 5.56
CA ARG A 367 4.27 -5.19 4.37
C ARG A 367 3.42 -6.45 4.41
N ILE A 368 2.83 -6.79 3.27
CA ILE A 368 2.22 -8.09 3.00
C ILE A 368 3.15 -8.86 2.05
N GLU A 369 3.63 -10.02 2.48
CA GLU A 369 4.38 -10.91 1.60
C GLU A 369 3.43 -11.59 0.60
N LEU A 370 3.86 -11.71 -0.65
CA LEU A 370 3.11 -12.35 -1.71
C LEU A 370 3.95 -13.49 -2.28
N THR A 371 3.37 -14.68 -2.36
CA THR A 371 4.01 -15.83 -3.00
C THR A 371 3.18 -16.28 -4.18
N VAL A 372 3.85 -16.46 -5.30
CA VAL A 372 3.25 -16.97 -6.52
C VAL A 372 3.32 -18.51 -6.53
N GLY A 373 2.18 -19.18 -6.67
CA GLY A 373 2.09 -20.65 -6.59
C GLY A 373 1.81 -21.34 -7.94
N GLY A 374 2.26 -22.59 -8.08
CA GLY A 374 1.89 -23.50 -9.19
C GLY A 374 2.86 -23.57 -10.38
N ILE A 375 2.67 -24.58 -11.24
CA ILE A 375 3.49 -24.81 -12.46
C ILE A 375 3.19 -23.75 -13.54
N THR A 376 1.95 -23.26 -13.56
CA THR A 376 1.53 -22.03 -14.26
C THR A 376 1.04 -21.08 -13.17
N PRO A 377 1.77 -20.00 -12.86
CA PRO A 377 1.51 -19.17 -11.70
C PRO A 377 0.24 -18.33 -11.83
N SER A 378 -0.91 -18.97 -11.67
CA SER A 378 -2.22 -18.32 -11.71
C SER A 378 -2.73 -17.96 -10.33
N THR A 379 -2.10 -18.41 -9.25
CA THR A 379 -2.53 -18.12 -7.88
C THR A 379 -1.47 -17.34 -7.13
N VAL A 380 -1.93 -16.40 -6.30
CA VAL A 380 -1.12 -15.69 -5.31
C VAL A 380 -1.57 -16.16 -3.92
N THR A 381 -0.64 -16.31 -3.00
CA THR A 381 -0.93 -16.44 -1.57
C THR A 381 -0.38 -15.22 -0.85
N ALA A 382 -1.15 -14.66 0.07
CA ALA A 382 -0.74 -13.55 0.91
C ALA A 382 -0.31 -14.05 2.29
N GLY A 383 0.79 -13.51 2.81
CA GLY A 383 1.18 -13.63 4.20
C GLY A 383 0.46 -12.61 5.09
N ASP A 384 0.83 -12.59 6.36
CA ASP A 384 0.29 -11.63 7.31
C ASP A 384 0.76 -10.19 7.04
N LEU A 385 -0.01 -9.21 7.53
CA LEU A 385 0.39 -7.82 7.54
C LEU A 385 1.47 -7.61 8.61
N THR A 386 2.71 -7.39 8.18
CA THR A 386 3.88 -7.26 9.07
C THR A 386 4.37 -5.81 9.15
N PRO A 387 4.53 -5.24 10.34
CA PRO A 387 5.07 -3.88 10.48
C PRO A 387 6.53 -3.78 9.98
N VAL A 388 6.83 -2.76 9.19
CA VAL A 388 8.19 -2.41 8.71
C VAL A 388 8.74 -1.20 9.47
N LEU A 389 7.94 -0.14 9.55
CA LEU A 389 8.21 1.08 10.31
C LEU A 389 6.99 1.37 11.20
N THR A 390 7.19 1.60 12.49
CA THR A 390 6.12 2.02 13.41
C THR A 390 6.43 3.40 13.99
N THR A 391 5.41 4.06 14.53
CA THR A 391 5.58 5.28 15.32
C THR A 391 4.57 5.34 16.45
N SER A 392 4.95 6.02 17.53
CA SER A 392 4.07 6.35 18.68
C SER A 392 3.69 7.83 18.72
N ASN A 393 4.08 8.60 17.70
CA ASN A 393 3.90 10.04 17.60
C ASN A 393 3.75 10.47 16.13
N THR A 394 3.47 11.75 15.90
CA THR A 394 3.26 12.33 14.56
C THR A 394 4.43 13.18 14.07
N CYS A 395 5.60 13.06 14.71
CA CYS A 395 6.74 13.96 14.47
C CYS A 395 7.53 13.67 13.20
N THR A 396 7.43 12.43 12.69
CA THR A 396 8.02 12.04 11.41
C THR A 396 6.94 11.45 10.52
N ASN A 397 6.86 11.94 9.29
CA ASN A 397 5.90 11.48 8.31
C ASN A 397 6.59 10.82 7.13
N VAL A 398 6.03 9.72 6.65
CA VAL A 398 6.32 9.18 5.32
C VAL A 398 5.59 10.05 4.29
N VAL A 399 6.34 10.51 3.29
CA VAL A 399 5.83 11.44 2.26
C VAL A 399 5.81 10.83 0.87
N THR A 400 6.53 9.73 0.66
CA THR A 400 6.51 8.97 -0.60
C THR A 400 7.13 7.59 -0.37
N MET A 401 6.74 6.61 -1.19
CA MET A 401 7.35 5.29 -1.24
C MET A 401 7.55 4.90 -2.70
N ALA A 402 8.67 4.22 -3.00
CA ALA A 402 8.91 3.67 -4.32
C ALA A 402 9.72 2.37 -4.25
N PRO A 403 9.46 1.40 -5.14
CA PRO A 403 10.33 0.24 -5.26
C PRO A 403 11.70 0.64 -5.82
N MET A 404 12.75 -0.03 -5.35
CA MET A 404 14.09 0.02 -5.92
C MET A 404 14.68 -1.39 -5.99
N GLY A 405 14.37 -2.10 -7.07
CA GLY A 405 14.65 -3.53 -7.17
C GLY A 405 13.84 -4.31 -6.12
N GLU A 406 14.53 -5.09 -5.30
CA GLU A 406 13.92 -5.81 -4.16
C GLU A 406 13.72 -4.91 -2.92
N ASP A 407 14.30 -3.72 -2.92
CA ASP A 407 14.30 -2.81 -1.77
C ASP A 407 13.18 -1.77 -1.85
N LEU A 408 12.93 -1.08 -0.74
CA LEU A 408 11.97 0.01 -0.65
C LEU A 408 12.70 1.33 -0.39
N LEU A 409 12.43 2.35 -1.21
CA LEU A 409 12.76 3.72 -0.88
C LEU A 409 11.59 4.35 -0.12
N VAL A 410 11.87 4.85 1.07
CA VAL A 410 10.91 5.58 1.90
C VAL A 410 11.37 7.02 2.05
N GLY A 411 10.57 7.96 1.56
CA GLY A 411 10.76 9.38 1.83
C GLY A 411 10.17 9.74 3.18
N VAL A 412 10.99 10.32 4.06
CA VAL A 412 10.56 10.80 5.38
C VAL A 412 10.73 12.31 5.50
N LYS A 413 9.88 12.94 6.31
CA LYS A 413 9.92 14.36 6.66
C LYS A 413 9.71 14.54 8.15
N ASP A 414 10.61 15.25 8.79
CA ASP A 414 10.53 15.67 10.20
C ASP A 414 11.19 17.05 10.37
N LYS A 415 11.54 17.41 11.62
CA LYS A 415 12.25 18.67 11.95
C LYS A 415 13.60 18.84 11.26
N ASN A 416 14.25 17.76 10.85
CA ASN A 416 15.55 17.76 10.17
C ASN A 416 15.41 17.83 8.65
N GLY A 417 14.20 18.02 8.13
CA GLY A 417 13.92 18.14 6.70
C GLY A 417 13.55 16.80 6.05
N ARG A 418 13.68 16.75 4.72
CA ARG A 418 13.25 15.63 3.89
C ARG A 418 14.43 14.76 3.47
N ARG A 419 14.26 13.44 3.51
CA ARG A 419 15.27 12.47 3.08
C ARG A 419 14.65 11.19 2.55
N LEU A 420 15.34 10.53 1.63
CA LEU A 420 15.04 9.18 1.17
C LEU A 420 15.90 8.19 1.93
N VAL A 421 15.28 7.13 2.41
CA VAL A 421 15.94 6.03 3.12
C VAL A 421 15.69 4.74 2.36
N ARG A 422 16.75 3.98 2.08
CA ARG A 422 16.64 2.63 1.51
C ARG A 422 16.45 1.62 2.63
N LEU A 423 15.37 0.85 2.54
CA LEU A 423 15.03 -0.25 3.43
C LEU A 423 15.20 -1.58 2.69
N GLN A 424 15.75 -2.57 3.39
CA GLN A 424 16.01 -3.92 2.86
C GLN A 424 15.42 -4.96 3.81
N GLN A 425 14.94 -6.07 3.24
CA GLN A 425 14.63 -7.29 4.00
C GLN A 425 15.95 -8.01 4.36
N ARG A 426 16.03 -8.56 5.57
CA ARG A 426 17.20 -9.30 6.07
C ARG A 426 17.25 -10.73 5.59
#